data_AF-A0A4U1DAL0-F1
#
_entry.id   AF-A0A4U1DAL0-F1
#
_cell.length_a   1.000
_cell.length_b   1.000
_cell.length_c   1.000
_cell.angle_alpha   90.00
_cell.angle_beta   90.00
_cell.angle_gamma   90.00
#
_symmetry.space_group_name_H-M   'P 1'
#
loop_
_entity.id
_entity.type
_entity.pdbx_description
1 polymer ?
#
loop_
_entity_poly.entity_id
_entity_poly.type
_entity_poly.pdbx_seq_one_letter_code
_entity_poly.pdbx_strand_id
1 'polypeptide(L)'
;MKKIFSAYILTIVGVGLLTGGLYFIIAIENPQGLLGALPYICVGLGCAVFGHGLGEIILQNAMKRAPDAAKQLEIDMKDERNLAIANQAKAKAYDMMVFVFGALMFSFALMGIDLLVLLLFVFTYLLVIVYSTYYRFKFNKEM
;
A
#
# COMPACT_ATOMS: atom_id res chain seq x y z
N MET A 1 -1.68 13.68 -19.99
CA MET A 1 -1.30 12.50 -20.81
C MET A 1 -0.22 11.64 -20.17
N LYS A 2 0.92 12.18 -19.68
CA LYS A 2 1.96 11.39 -18.98
C LYS A 2 1.47 10.58 -17.77
N LYS A 3 0.58 11.13 -16.92
CA LYS A 3 0.02 10.42 -15.74
C LYS A 3 -0.84 9.20 -16.12
N ILE A 4 -1.70 9.33 -17.13
CA ILE A 4 -2.51 8.21 -17.66
C ILE A 4 -1.62 7.08 -18.16
N PHE A 5 -0.62 7.41 -18.98
CA PHE A 5 0.29 6.42 -19.54
C PHE A 5 1.09 5.69 -18.45
N SER A 6 1.56 6.43 -17.44
CA SER A 6 2.19 5.85 -16.25
C SER A 6 1.25 4.90 -15.50
N ALA A 7 -0.03 5.24 -15.36
CA ALA A 7 -1.01 4.39 -14.68
C ALA A 7 -1.28 3.09 -15.44
N TYR A 8 -1.36 3.14 -16.79
CA TYR A 8 -1.46 1.93 -17.61
C TYR A 8 -0.22 1.04 -17.51
N ILE A 9 0.99 1.63 -17.52
CA ILE A 9 2.23 0.86 -17.33
C ILE A 9 2.22 0.19 -15.97
N LEU A 10 1.92 0.92 -14.89
CA LEU A 10 1.84 0.37 -13.54
C LEU A 10 0.81 -0.76 -13.47
N THR A 11 -0.34 -0.60 -14.11
CA THR A 11 -1.37 -1.66 -14.15
C THR A 11 -0.85 -2.92 -14.84
N ILE A 12 -0.18 -2.79 -16.00
CA ILE A 12 0.37 -3.93 -16.74
C ILE A 12 1.49 -4.61 -15.95
N VAL A 13 2.40 -3.83 -15.36
CA VAL A 13 3.49 -4.34 -14.51
C VAL A 13 2.92 -5.06 -13.29
N GLY A 14 1.90 -4.49 -12.64
CA GLY A 14 1.21 -5.10 -11.50
C GLY A 14 0.56 -6.44 -11.86
N VAL A 15 -0.13 -6.50 -13.01
CA VAL A 15 -0.70 -7.75 -13.54
C VAL A 15 0.40 -8.78 -13.80
N GLY A 16 1.48 -8.40 -14.48
CA GLY A 16 2.59 -9.30 -14.77
C GLY A 16 3.24 -9.89 -13.51
N LEU A 17 3.47 -9.07 -12.50
CA LEU A 17 3.96 -9.49 -11.18
C LEU A 17 2.99 -10.44 -10.47
N LEU A 18 1.70 -10.14 -10.52
CA LEU A 18 0.65 -10.94 -9.89
C LEU A 18 0.51 -12.30 -10.58
N THR A 19 0.35 -12.33 -11.91
CA THR A 19 0.20 -13.57 -12.67
C THR A 19 1.46 -14.41 -12.64
N GLY A 20 2.64 -13.76 -12.73
CA GLY A 20 3.93 -14.44 -12.60
C GLY A 20 4.12 -15.05 -11.22
N GLY A 21 3.81 -14.30 -10.16
CA GLY A 21 3.86 -14.81 -8.78
C GLY A 21 2.94 -16.00 -8.56
N LEU A 22 1.68 -15.92 -9.02
CA LEU A 22 0.72 -17.03 -8.95
C LEU A 22 1.20 -18.26 -9.73
N TYR A 23 1.75 -18.05 -10.94
CA TYR A 23 2.30 -19.13 -11.73
C TYR A 23 3.43 -19.85 -11.00
N PHE A 24 4.36 -19.12 -10.39
CA PHE A 24 5.46 -19.73 -9.63
C PHE A 24 5.00 -20.46 -8.36
N ILE A 25 3.94 -19.98 -7.69
CA ILE A 25 3.34 -20.69 -6.54
C ILE A 25 2.80 -22.06 -6.96
N ILE A 26 2.16 -22.14 -8.13
CA ILE A 26 1.53 -23.38 -8.62
C ILE A 26 2.55 -24.31 -9.29
N ALA A 27 3.53 -23.75 -10.01
CA ALA A 27 4.47 -24.52 -10.82
C ALA A 27 5.66 -25.12 -10.05
N ILE A 28 5.99 -24.59 -8.86
CA ILE A 28 7.13 -25.06 -8.07
C ILE A 28 6.63 -25.88 -6.87
N GLU A 29 6.89 -27.18 -6.89
CA GLU A 29 6.68 -28.05 -5.73
C GLU A 29 7.89 -27.97 -4.77
N ASN A 30 7.62 -27.75 -3.47
CA ASN A 30 8.61 -27.67 -2.38
C ASN A 30 9.74 -26.62 -2.51
N PRO A 31 9.46 -25.33 -2.76
CA PRO A 31 10.48 -24.30 -2.65
C PRO A 31 10.88 -24.08 -1.18
N GLN A 32 12.11 -24.45 -0.81
CA GLN A 32 12.64 -24.30 0.55
C GLN A 32 13.32 -22.93 0.74
N GLY A 33 13.13 -22.33 1.92
CA GLY A 33 13.80 -21.07 2.30
C GLY A 33 13.29 -19.83 1.55
N LEU A 34 14.18 -18.88 1.27
CA LEU A 34 13.83 -17.57 0.68
C LEU A 34 13.15 -17.68 -0.70
N LEU A 35 13.48 -18.72 -1.46
CA LEU A 35 12.86 -18.99 -2.76
C LEU A 35 11.37 -19.37 -2.64
N GLY A 36 10.94 -19.88 -1.48
CA GLY A 36 9.53 -20.16 -1.20
C GLY A 36 8.71 -18.90 -0.89
N ALA A 37 9.32 -17.86 -0.32
CA ALA A 37 8.64 -16.62 0.01
C ALA A 37 8.52 -15.64 -1.18
N LEU A 38 9.48 -15.70 -2.12
CA LEU A 38 9.57 -14.77 -3.25
C LEU A 38 8.28 -14.70 -4.10
N PRO A 39 7.64 -15.82 -4.49
CA PRO A 39 6.41 -15.77 -5.27
C PRO A 39 5.27 -15.03 -4.54
N TYR A 40 5.15 -15.21 -3.22
CA TYR A 40 4.14 -14.52 -2.41
C TYR A 40 4.42 -13.02 -2.29
N ILE A 41 5.69 -12.63 -2.17
CA ILE A 41 6.09 -11.22 -2.19
C ILE A 41 5.76 -10.60 -3.57
N CYS A 42 6.03 -11.30 -4.66
CA CYS A 42 5.66 -10.87 -6.01
C CYS A 42 4.15 -10.69 -6.17
N VAL A 43 3.34 -11.60 -5.63
CA VAL A 43 1.87 -11.45 -5.61
C VAL A 43 1.45 -10.22 -4.80
N GLY A 44 1.99 -10.05 -3.59
CA GLY A 44 1.66 -8.92 -2.72
C GLY A 44 2.01 -7.56 -3.36
N LEU A 45 3.22 -7.44 -3.91
CA LEU A 45 3.65 -6.25 -4.66
C LEU A 45 2.83 -6.05 -5.94
N GLY A 46 2.54 -7.13 -6.67
CA GLY A 46 1.70 -7.12 -7.87
C GLY A 46 0.32 -6.55 -7.58
N CYS A 47 -0.34 -7.02 -6.52
CA CYS A 47 -1.63 -6.50 -6.06
C CYS A 47 -1.57 -5.00 -5.71
N ALA A 48 -0.53 -4.57 -4.99
CA ALA A 48 -0.38 -3.16 -4.60
C ALA A 48 -0.18 -2.23 -5.82
N VAL A 49 0.72 -2.61 -6.73
CA VAL A 49 1.03 -1.84 -7.94
C VAL A 49 -0.17 -1.83 -8.89
N PHE A 50 -0.82 -2.98 -9.08
CA PHE A 50 -2.04 -3.11 -9.88
C PHE A 50 -3.18 -2.25 -9.31
N GLY A 51 -3.46 -2.36 -8.02
CA GLY A 51 -4.52 -1.60 -7.36
C GLY A 51 -4.30 -0.09 -7.48
N HIS A 52 -3.06 0.38 -7.34
CA HIS A 52 -2.71 1.78 -7.55
C HIS A 52 -2.92 2.21 -9.01
N GLY A 53 -2.41 1.45 -9.98
CA GLY A 53 -2.56 1.75 -11.41
C GLY A 53 -4.01 1.76 -11.87
N LEU A 54 -4.78 0.72 -11.51
CA LEU A 54 -6.19 0.61 -11.86
C LEU A 54 -7.04 1.68 -11.17
N GLY A 55 -6.76 1.97 -9.89
CA GLY A 55 -7.46 3.02 -9.14
C GLY A 55 -7.33 4.39 -9.81
N GLU A 56 -6.13 4.74 -10.27
CA GLU A 56 -5.87 6.00 -10.99
C GLU A 56 -6.61 6.05 -12.34
N ILE A 57 -6.66 4.93 -13.08
CA ILE A 57 -7.42 4.84 -14.35
C ILE A 57 -8.92 5.03 -14.10
N ILE A 58 -9.48 4.36 -13.09
CA ILE A 58 -10.90 4.47 -12.73
C ILE A 58 -11.21 5.91 -12.32
N LEU A 59 -10.40 6.51 -11.44
CA LEU A 59 -10.56 7.87 -10.97
C LEU A 59 -10.57 8.87 -12.13
N GLN A 60 -9.63 8.75 -13.06
CA GLN A 60 -9.56 9.65 -14.22
C GLN A 60 -10.73 9.47 -15.17
N ASN A 61 -11.22 8.24 -15.38
CA ASN A 61 -12.41 8.01 -16.17
C ASN A 61 -13.67 8.56 -15.49
N ALA A 62 -13.79 8.43 -14.17
CA ALA A 62 -14.87 9.02 -13.39
C ALA A 62 -14.85 10.56 -13.49
N MET A 63 -13.68 11.19 -13.34
CA MET A 63 -13.52 12.64 -13.47
C MET A 63 -13.88 13.16 -14.88
N LYS A 64 -13.60 12.39 -15.94
CA LYS A 64 -14.00 12.76 -17.31
C LYS A 64 -15.51 12.66 -17.53
N ARG A 65 -16.17 11.69 -16.89
CA ARG A 65 -17.62 11.45 -17.03
C ARG A 65 -18.46 12.46 -16.25
N ALA A 66 -17.93 13.00 -15.15
CA ALA A 66 -18.62 13.96 -14.29
C ALA A 66 -17.70 15.17 -13.99
N PRO A 67 -17.58 16.13 -14.92
CA PRO A 67 -16.65 17.26 -14.79
C PRO A 67 -17.01 18.18 -13.61
N ASP A 68 -18.29 18.34 -13.29
CA ASP A 68 -18.73 19.18 -12.17
C ASP A 68 -18.36 18.57 -10.82
N ALA A 69 -18.54 17.25 -10.67
CA ALA A 69 -18.07 16.52 -9.49
C ALA A 69 -16.54 16.55 -9.36
N ALA A 70 -15.81 16.47 -10.47
CA ALA A 70 -14.35 16.58 -10.48
C ALA A 70 -13.87 17.95 -10.00
N LYS A 71 -14.52 19.04 -10.43
CA LYS A 71 -14.22 20.40 -9.96
C LYS A 71 -14.49 20.55 -8.47
N GLN A 72 -15.62 20.05 -7.98
CA GLN A 72 -15.94 20.10 -6.56
C GLN A 72 -14.90 19.33 -5.73
N LEU A 73 -14.52 18.14 -6.19
CA LEU A 73 -13.50 17.32 -5.53
C LEU A 73 -12.14 18.01 -5.49
N GLU A 74 -11.76 18.74 -6.55
CA GLU A 74 -10.52 19.52 -6.58
C GLU A 74 -10.55 20.68 -5.56
N ILE A 75 -11.69 21.36 -5.42
CA ILE A 75 -11.88 22.42 -4.42
C ILE A 75 -11.76 21.81 -3.02
N ASP A 76 -12.47 20.71 -2.76
CA ASP A 76 -12.48 20.06 -1.46
C ASP A 76 -11.08 19.54 -1.07
N MET A 77 -10.28 19.09 -2.04
CA MET A 77 -8.90 18.64 -1.82
C MET A 77 -7.91 19.79 -1.56
N LYS A 78 -8.22 21.01 -1.99
CA LYS A 78 -7.37 22.20 -1.83
C LYS A 78 -7.78 23.09 -0.67
N ASP A 79 -8.99 22.91 -0.13
CA ASP A 79 -9.46 23.60 1.06
C ASP A 79 -8.60 23.21 2.28
N GLU A 80 -7.97 24.22 2.90
CA GLU A 80 -7.09 24.05 4.06
C GLU A 80 -7.79 23.37 5.23
N ARG A 81 -9.06 23.69 5.47
CA ARG A 81 -9.86 23.09 6.56
C ARG A 81 -10.10 21.61 6.28
N ASN A 82 -10.48 21.26 5.06
CA ASN A 82 -10.68 19.86 4.69
C ASN A 82 -9.36 19.07 4.75
N LEU A 83 -8.26 19.69 4.32
CA LEU A 83 -6.94 19.10 4.41
C LEU A 83 -6.53 18.84 5.87
N ALA A 84 -6.76 19.80 6.76
CA ALA A 84 -6.49 19.67 8.19
C ALA A 84 -7.32 18.53 8.82
N ILE A 85 -8.63 18.46 8.54
CA ILE A 85 -9.51 17.39 9.02
C ILE A 85 -9.04 16.02 8.50
N ALA A 86 -8.74 15.92 7.21
CA ALA A 86 -8.29 14.68 6.59
C ALA A 86 -6.95 14.20 7.16
N ASN A 87 -6.00 15.11 7.38
CA ASN A 87 -4.71 14.78 7.97
C ASN A 87 -4.85 14.35 9.45
N GLN A 88 -5.69 15.02 10.22
CA GLN A 88 -5.96 14.65 11.61
C GLN A 88 -6.66 13.28 11.71
N ALA A 89 -7.62 13.00 10.81
CA ALA A 89 -8.27 11.69 10.71
C ALA A 89 -7.25 10.59 10.37
N LYS A 90 -6.36 10.82 9.40
CA LYS A 90 -5.28 9.89 9.04
C LYS A 90 -4.32 9.64 10.22
N ALA A 91 -3.97 10.67 10.97
CA ALA A 91 -3.10 10.53 12.14
C ALA A 91 -3.75 9.67 13.23
N LYS A 92 -5.05 9.87 13.52
CA LYS A 92 -5.78 9.03 14.47
C LYS A 92 -5.94 7.58 14.00
N ALA A 93 -6.19 7.38 12.70
CA ALA A 93 -6.22 6.04 12.12
C ALA A 93 -4.86 5.35 12.20
N TYR A 94 -3.76 6.10 12.02
CA TYR A 94 -2.41 5.60 12.19
C TYR A 94 -2.12 5.15 13.63
N ASP A 95 -2.45 5.98 14.63
CA ASP A 95 -2.28 5.62 16.05
C ASP A 95 -2.99 4.30 16.39
N MET A 96 -4.21 4.12 15.85
CA MET A 96 -4.97 2.87 16.00
C MET A 96 -4.32 1.70 15.24
N MET A 97 -3.87 1.92 14.00
CA MET A 97 -3.24 0.89 13.17
C MET A 97 -2.01 0.29 13.86
N VAL A 98 -1.16 1.11 14.49
CA VAL A 98 0.03 0.64 15.21
C VAL A 98 -0.35 -0.35 16.31
N PHE A 99 -1.39 -0.03 17.10
CA PHE A 99 -1.85 -0.92 18.16
C PHE A 99 -2.50 -2.21 17.61
N VAL A 100 -3.40 -2.08 16.62
CA VAL A 100 -4.11 -3.21 16.02
C VAL A 100 -3.15 -4.17 15.32
N PHE A 101 -2.18 -3.65 14.57
CA PHE A 101 -1.16 -4.48 13.91
C PHE A 101 -0.20 -5.11 14.92
N GLY A 102 0.15 -4.40 16.00
CA GLY A 102 0.89 -4.98 17.11
C GLY A 102 0.17 -6.19 17.73
N ALA A 103 -1.11 -6.06 18.03
CA ALA A 103 -1.93 -7.13 18.57
C ALA A 103 -2.07 -8.32 17.59
N LEU A 104 -2.25 -8.03 16.29
CA LEU A 104 -2.32 -9.06 15.26
C LEU A 104 -1.01 -9.85 15.14
N MET A 105 0.14 -9.16 15.09
CA MET A 105 1.46 -9.80 15.04
C MET A 105 1.72 -10.67 16.28
N PHE A 106 1.36 -10.16 17.47
CA PHE A 106 1.48 -10.93 18.70
C PHE A 106 0.62 -12.20 18.68
N SER A 107 -0.61 -12.09 18.18
CA SER A 107 -1.52 -13.23 18.03
C SER A 107 -0.96 -14.28 17.06
N PHE A 108 -0.40 -13.85 15.93
CA PHE A 108 0.27 -14.74 14.97
C PHE A 108 1.55 -15.38 15.51
N ALA A 109 2.29 -14.68 16.38
CA ALA A 109 3.42 -15.27 17.09
C ALA A 109 2.96 -16.42 18.01
N LEU A 110 1.87 -16.21 18.76
CA LEU A 110 1.31 -17.23 19.64
C LEU A 110 0.72 -18.43 18.88
N MET A 111 0.19 -18.21 17.68
CA MET A 111 -0.32 -19.27 16.81
C MET A 111 0.80 -20.15 16.22
N GLY A 112 2.08 -19.81 16.43
CA GLY A 112 3.21 -20.59 15.92
C GLY A 112 3.31 -20.57 14.40
N ILE A 113 2.92 -19.45 13.76
CA ILE A 113 3.10 -19.25 12.32
C ILE A 113 4.59 -19.27 11.97
N ASP A 114 4.89 -19.63 10.72
CA ASP A 114 6.23 -19.65 10.15
C ASP A 114 7.04 -18.37 10.49
N LEU A 115 8.28 -18.58 10.96
CA LEU A 115 9.16 -17.52 11.43
C LEU A 115 9.49 -16.48 10.35
N LEU A 116 9.60 -16.90 9.08
CA LEU A 116 9.90 -15.99 7.98
C LEU A 116 8.71 -15.04 7.77
N VAL A 117 7.49 -15.55 7.81
CA VAL A 117 6.26 -14.75 7.72
C VAL A 117 6.18 -13.75 8.88
N LEU A 118 6.47 -14.20 10.10
CA LEU A 118 6.50 -13.32 11.27
C LEU A 118 7.54 -12.21 11.13
N LEU A 119 8.73 -12.53 10.64
CA LEU A 119 9.81 -11.57 10.45
C LEU A 119 9.45 -10.53 9.39
N LEU A 120 8.78 -10.93 8.31
CA LEU A 120 8.25 -10.00 7.31
C LEU A 120 7.22 -9.03 7.90
N PHE A 121 6.31 -9.52 8.75
CA PHE A 121 5.36 -8.67 9.45
C PHE A 121 6.06 -7.63 10.34
N VAL A 122 7.01 -8.08 11.16
CA VAL A 122 7.79 -7.18 12.04
C VAL A 122 8.57 -6.16 11.22
N PHE A 123 9.19 -6.58 10.12
CA PHE A 123 9.93 -5.69 9.23
C PHE A 123 9.02 -4.59 8.63
N THR A 124 7.87 -4.95 8.07
CA THR A 124 6.92 -3.98 7.53
C THR A 124 6.39 -3.03 8.60
N TYR A 125 6.09 -3.54 9.79
CA TYR A 125 5.66 -2.73 10.93
C TYR A 125 6.73 -1.69 11.34
N LEU A 126 7.99 -2.12 11.44
CA LEU A 126 9.09 -1.22 11.77
C LEU A 126 9.32 -0.17 10.67
N LEU A 127 9.25 -0.56 9.39
CA LEU A 127 9.36 0.40 8.28
C LEU A 127 8.34 1.53 8.39
N VAL A 128 7.09 1.21 8.77
CA VAL A 128 6.02 2.20 8.95
C VAL A 128 6.35 3.16 10.09
N ILE A 129 6.82 2.66 11.24
CA ILE A 129 7.20 3.49 12.41
C ILE A 129 8.41 4.36 12.10
N VAL A 130 9.42 3.81 11.42
CA VAL A 130 10.62 4.56 11.02
C VAL A 130 10.24 5.67 10.04
N TYR A 131 9.38 5.37 9.06
CA TYR A 131 8.90 6.35 8.10
C TYR A 131 8.12 7.48 8.78
N SER A 132 7.18 7.16 9.69
CA SER A 132 6.44 8.19 10.44
C SER A 132 7.37 9.06 11.28
N THR A 133 8.37 8.45 11.92
CA THR A 133 9.34 9.14 12.77
C THR A 133 10.24 10.05 11.95
N TYR A 134 10.74 9.57 10.81
CA TYR A 134 11.53 10.36 9.87
C TYR A 134 10.78 11.61 9.39
N TYR A 135 9.53 11.46 8.92
CA TYR A 135 8.74 12.59 8.45
C TYR A 135 8.36 13.55 9.58
N ARG A 136 8.14 13.06 10.80
CA ARG A 136 7.95 13.93 11.97
C ARG A 136 9.19 14.81 12.20
N PHE A 137 10.39 14.24 12.18
CA PHE A 137 11.62 15.01 12.34
C PHE A 137 11.88 15.98 11.19
N LYS A 138 11.61 15.54 9.96
CA LYS A 138 11.75 16.38 8.77
C LYS A 138 10.83 17.60 8.86
N PHE A 139 9.54 17.39 9.09
CA PHE A 139 8.56 18.46 9.14
C PHE A 139 8.74 19.39 10.34
N ASN A 140 9.21 18.88 11.48
CA ASN A 140 9.57 19.73 12.63
C ASN A 140 10.80 20.63 12.38
N LYS A 141 11.56 20.42 11.31
CA LYS A 141 12.65 21.30 10.90
C LYS A 141 12.24 22.28 9.80
N GLU A 142 11.26 21.90 8.99
CA GLU A 142 10.77 22.68 7.85
C GLU A 142 9.68 23.69 8.24
N MET A 143 8.90 23.38 9.29
CA MET A 143 7.88 24.24 9.89
C MET A 143 8.35 24.74 11.26
#